data_AF-A0A957E3R3-F1
#
_entry.id   AF-A0A957E3R3-F1
#
_cell.length_a   1.000
_cell.length_b   1.000
_cell.length_c   1.000
_cell.angle_alpha   90.00
_cell.angle_beta   90.00
_cell.angle_gamma   90.00
#
_symmetry.space_group_name_H-M   'P 1'
#
loop_
_entity.id
_entity.type
_entity.pdbx_description
1 polymer ?
#
loop_
_entity_poly.entity_id
_entity_poly.type
_entity_poly.pdbx_seq_one_letter_code
_entity_poly.pdbx_strand_id
1 'polypeptide(L)'
;GADIGALITALGADEAIVIGHDWGALAGYAAANLYPEKITKLVAVAIPHPRTLRFTPQTLWRSRHFLTFQFKPWIKWRLPRNHFAFVDSIYKRWSPTWPFTPADTEQVKKTYAQPGAVEGALGYYWSFAANRNNQEVQKVLVGKTAVATLCIVGDADGALDVEVMPQTSKAFTGSYAYKIISQVGHFPHREKPDEFAALVLDYLKT
;
A
#
# COMPACT_ATOMS: atom_id res chain seq x y z
N GLY A 1 -8.81 7.60 1.70
CA GLY A 1 -9.52 8.00 2.91
C GLY A 1 -10.94 8.39 2.56
N ALA A 2 -11.17 9.68 2.29
CA ALA A 2 -12.47 10.22 1.84
C ALA A 2 -13.18 9.37 0.79
N ASP A 3 -12.49 9.05 -0.31
CA ASP A 3 -13.07 8.26 -1.40
C ASP A 3 -13.53 6.86 -0.98
N ILE A 4 -12.88 6.23 0.01
CA ILE A 4 -13.29 4.91 0.52
C ILE A 4 -14.60 5.06 1.31
N GLY A 5 -14.72 6.07 2.18
CA GLY A 5 -15.96 6.32 2.91
C GLY A 5 -17.13 6.68 1.99
N ALA A 6 -16.86 7.47 0.95
CA ALA A 6 -17.83 7.80 -0.08
C ALA A 6 -18.24 6.55 -0.90
N LEU A 7 -17.28 5.69 -1.26
CA LEU A 7 -17.55 4.46 -2.00
C LEU A 7 -18.42 3.48 -1.21
N ILE A 8 -18.16 3.30 0.08
CA ILE A 8 -18.99 2.46 0.97
C ILE A 8 -20.45 2.92 0.90
N THR A 9 -20.66 4.23 1.05
CA THR A 9 -22.01 4.84 1.00
C THR A 9 -22.64 4.69 -0.39
N ALA A 10 -21.86 4.92 -1.46
CA ALA A 10 -22.34 4.82 -2.84
C ALA A 10 -22.73 3.38 -3.24
N LEU A 11 -22.14 2.37 -2.60
CA LEU A 11 -22.50 0.97 -2.76
C LEU A 11 -23.73 0.56 -1.93
N GLY A 12 -24.33 1.48 -1.18
CA GLY A 12 -25.51 1.23 -0.35
C GLY A 12 -25.20 0.50 0.96
N ALA A 13 -23.94 0.52 1.40
CA ALA A 13 -23.54 -0.06 2.68
C ALA A 13 -23.29 1.04 3.72
N ASP A 14 -23.62 0.74 4.99
CA ASP A 14 -23.29 1.61 6.11
C ASP A 14 -21.85 1.41 6.57
N GLU A 15 -21.40 0.15 6.56
CA GLU A 15 -20.09 -0.29 7.02
C GLU A 15 -19.46 -1.31 6.05
N ALA A 16 -18.13 -1.41 6.04
CA ALA A 16 -17.40 -2.38 5.23
C ALA A 16 -16.13 -2.90 5.92
N ILE A 17 -15.69 -4.08 5.47
CA ILE A 17 -14.32 -4.54 5.69
C ILE A 17 -13.45 -3.97 4.58
N VAL A 18 -12.34 -3.32 4.93
CA VAL A 18 -11.42 -2.72 3.96
C VAL A 18 -10.13 -3.52 3.92
N ILE A 19 -9.74 -3.96 2.73
CA ILE A 19 -8.46 -4.64 2.47
C ILE A 19 -7.66 -3.77 1.52
N GLY A 20 -6.50 -3.28 1.96
CA GLY A 20 -5.66 -2.37 1.19
C GLY A 20 -4.22 -2.85 1.10
N HIS A 21 -3.63 -2.76 -0.09
CA HIS A 21 -2.21 -3.06 -0.34
C HIS A 21 -1.46 -1.80 -0.75
N ASP A 22 -0.26 -1.59 -0.21
CA ASP A 22 0.61 -0.44 -0.52
C ASP A 22 -0.15 0.90 -0.40
N TRP A 23 -0.25 1.72 -1.45
CA TRP A 23 -1.07 2.94 -1.43
C TRP A 23 -2.53 2.72 -1.00
N GLY A 24 -3.09 1.54 -1.27
CA GLY A 24 -4.41 1.12 -0.78
C GLY A 24 -4.43 0.90 0.73
N ALA A 25 -3.36 0.38 1.32
CA ALA A 25 -3.23 0.28 2.78
C ALA A 25 -3.16 1.67 3.43
N LEU A 26 -2.40 2.60 2.83
CA LEU A 26 -2.36 3.99 3.26
C LEU A 26 -3.75 4.64 3.22
N ALA A 27 -4.47 4.43 2.11
CA ALA A 27 -5.83 4.92 1.95
C ALA A 27 -6.78 4.31 2.99
N GLY A 28 -6.59 3.03 3.32
CA GLY A 28 -7.32 2.28 4.35
C GLY A 28 -7.09 2.83 5.76
N TYR A 29 -5.83 3.06 6.18
CA TYR A 29 -5.54 3.73 7.45
C TYR A 29 -6.20 5.10 7.54
N ALA A 30 -6.08 5.91 6.47
CA ALA A 30 -6.72 7.22 6.41
C ALA A 30 -8.26 7.12 6.50
N ALA A 31 -8.87 6.12 5.86
CA ALA A 31 -10.32 5.90 5.94
C ALA A 31 -10.74 5.46 7.34
N ALA A 32 -9.99 4.58 7.99
CA ALA A 32 -10.25 4.11 9.35
C ALA A 32 -10.09 5.22 10.40
N ASN A 33 -9.23 6.21 10.12
CA ASN A 33 -9.06 7.37 10.98
C ASN A 33 -10.12 8.46 10.73
N LEU A 34 -10.68 8.56 9.51
CA LEU A 34 -11.71 9.53 9.16
C LEU A 34 -13.12 9.06 9.48
N TYR A 35 -13.41 7.78 9.23
CA TYR A 35 -14.72 7.16 9.33
C TYR A 35 -14.62 5.82 10.07
N PRO A 36 -14.15 5.80 11.33
CA PRO A 36 -14.03 4.57 12.10
C PRO A 36 -15.36 3.82 12.22
N GLU A 37 -16.49 4.54 12.20
CA GLU A 37 -17.84 3.98 12.20
C GLU A 37 -18.22 3.25 10.90
N LYS A 38 -17.55 3.53 9.77
CA LYS A 38 -17.81 2.89 8.48
C LYS A 38 -16.94 1.67 8.21
N ILE A 39 -15.95 1.39 9.07
CA ILE A 39 -14.97 0.32 8.83
C ILE A 39 -14.95 -0.63 10.02
N THR A 40 -15.46 -1.85 9.79
CA THR A 40 -15.54 -2.87 10.84
C THR A 40 -14.21 -3.55 11.10
N LYS A 41 -13.45 -3.83 10.02
CA LYS A 41 -12.11 -4.40 10.05
C LYS A 41 -11.25 -3.84 8.94
N LEU A 42 -9.95 -3.74 9.21
CA LEU A 42 -8.94 -3.34 8.23
C LEU A 42 -7.91 -4.46 8.04
N VAL A 43 -7.60 -4.79 6.79
CA VAL A 43 -6.41 -5.57 6.44
C VAL A 43 -5.47 -4.66 5.66
N ALA A 44 -4.32 -4.36 6.25
CA ALA A 44 -3.29 -3.54 5.64
C ALA A 44 -2.11 -4.41 5.18
N VAL A 45 -1.72 -4.28 3.91
CA VAL A 45 -0.74 -5.17 3.29
C VAL A 45 0.50 -4.40 2.84
N ALA A 46 1.67 -4.98 3.12
CA ALA A 46 3.01 -4.59 2.64
C ALA A 46 3.63 -3.30 3.23
N ILE A 47 2.86 -2.36 3.77
CA ILE A 47 3.41 -1.10 4.32
C ILE A 47 3.03 -0.84 5.78
N PRO A 48 3.89 -0.18 6.57
CA PRO A 48 3.62 0.14 7.96
C PRO A 48 2.63 1.31 8.04
N HIS A 49 2.08 1.52 9.24
CA HIS A 49 1.29 2.71 9.50
C HIS A 49 2.18 3.97 9.40
N PRO A 50 1.74 5.08 8.75
CA PRO A 50 2.58 6.27 8.54
C PRO A 50 3.18 6.86 9.82
N ARG A 51 2.41 6.82 10.92
CA ARG A 51 2.85 7.23 12.26
C ARG A 51 4.15 6.58 12.73
N THR A 52 4.47 5.38 12.26
CA THR A 52 5.64 4.59 12.70
C THR A 52 6.75 4.52 11.65
N LEU A 53 6.60 5.23 10.53
CA LEU A 53 7.64 5.32 9.50
C LEU A 53 8.92 5.92 10.08
N ARG A 54 10.05 5.26 9.81
CA ARG A 54 11.39 5.73 10.14
C ARG A 54 12.20 5.95 8.88
N PHE A 55 12.81 7.12 8.76
CA PHE A 55 13.72 7.45 7.67
C PHE A 55 15.13 7.01 8.02
N THR A 56 15.46 5.75 7.74
CA THR A 56 16.84 5.25 7.77
C THR A 56 17.48 5.40 6.38
N PRO A 57 18.82 5.40 6.25
CA PRO A 57 19.47 5.40 4.94
C PRO A 57 18.98 4.28 4.01
N GLN A 58 18.72 3.09 4.57
CA GLN A 58 18.18 1.95 3.83
C GLN A 58 16.74 2.18 3.37
N THR A 59 15.86 2.69 4.23
CA THR A 59 14.48 3.05 3.85
C THR A 59 14.46 4.11 2.75
N LEU A 60 15.33 5.13 2.86
CA LEU A 60 15.47 6.18 1.83
C LEU A 60 15.96 5.59 0.50
N TRP A 61 16.94 4.68 0.53
CA TRP A 61 17.43 4.00 -0.67
C TRP A 61 16.37 3.13 -1.34
N ARG A 62 15.62 2.32 -0.57
CA ARG A 62 14.53 1.49 -1.09
C ARG A 62 13.38 2.34 -1.65
N SER A 63 13.15 3.50 -1.04
CA SER A 63 12.12 4.49 -1.42
C SER A 63 12.59 5.53 -2.45
N ARG A 64 13.79 5.41 -3.02
CA ARG A 64 14.37 6.39 -3.98
C ARG A 64 13.47 6.74 -5.17
N HIS A 65 12.56 5.83 -5.54
CA HIS A 65 11.59 6.04 -6.60
C HIS A 65 10.66 7.24 -6.30
N PHE A 66 10.38 7.53 -5.01
CA PHE A 66 9.63 8.73 -4.59
C PHE A 66 10.26 10.02 -5.08
N LEU A 67 11.60 10.11 -5.12
CA LEU A 67 12.32 11.26 -5.65
C LEU A 67 12.26 11.28 -7.18
N THR A 68 12.51 10.14 -7.83
CA THR A 68 12.49 10.05 -9.29
C THR A 68 11.15 10.42 -9.91
N PHE A 69 10.05 10.14 -9.21
CA PHE A 69 8.70 10.42 -9.69
C PHE A 69 8.31 11.90 -9.58
N GLN A 70 9.06 12.72 -8.84
CA GLN A 70 8.79 14.17 -8.78
C GLN A 70 9.21 14.91 -10.05
N PHE A 71 10.08 14.33 -10.89
CA PHE A 71 10.52 14.94 -12.15
C PHE A 71 9.45 14.77 -13.24
N LYS A 72 8.33 15.49 -13.12
CA LYS A 72 7.07 15.25 -13.86
C LYS A 72 7.21 15.11 -15.38
N PRO A 73 7.83 16.06 -16.12
CA PRO A 73 7.92 15.95 -17.57
C PRO A 73 8.72 14.70 -17.99
N TRP A 74 9.83 14.45 -17.27
CA TRP A 74 10.70 13.32 -17.55
C TRP A 74 10.04 11.97 -17.24
N ILE A 75 9.40 11.84 -16.07
CA ILE A 75 8.81 10.55 -15.66
C ILE A 75 7.60 10.16 -16.54
N LYS A 76 6.76 11.13 -16.93
CA LYS A 76 5.64 10.89 -17.86
C LYS A 76 6.11 10.39 -19.21
N TRP A 77 7.24 10.89 -19.68
CA TRP A 77 7.88 10.45 -20.91
C TRP A 77 8.64 9.12 -20.76
N ARG A 78 9.20 8.86 -19.57
CA ARG A 78 10.05 7.69 -19.29
C ARG A 78 9.28 6.42 -18.98
N LEU A 79 8.13 6.51 -18.30
CA LEU A 79 7.35 5.34 -17.85
C LEU A 79 6.78 4.50 -18.99
N PRO A 80 6.16 5.07 -20.04
CA PRO A 80 5.58 4.29 -21.13
C PRO A 80 6.62 3.58 -22.02
N ARG A 81 7.90 3.94 -21.91
CA ARG A 81 8.95 3.38 -22.76
C ARG A 81 9.11 1.88 -22.61
N ASN A 82 9.50 1.26 -23.72
CA ASN A 82 9.83 -0.16 -23.81
C ASN A 82 8.71 -1.01 -23.19
N HIS A 83 7.46 -0.72 -23.56
CA HIS A 83 6.27 -1.40 -23.05
C HIS A 83 6.22 -1.40 -21.51
N PHE A 84 6.42 -0.22 -20.91
CA PHE A 84 6.44 -0.06 -19.45
C PHE A 84 7.46 -0.97 -18.73
N ALA A 85 8.63 -1.25 -19.31
CA ALA A 85 9.69 -2.10 -18.71
C ALA A 85 10.10 -1.68 -17.28
N PHE A 86 9.85 -0.42 -16.90
CA PHE A 86 10.07 0.03 -15.53
C PHE A 86 9.15 -0.67 -14.51
N VAL A 87 7.91 -1.03 -14.88
CA VAL A 87 7.00 -1.81 -14.04
C VAL A 87 7.63 -3.17 -13.70
N ASP A 88 8.21 -3.85 -14.69
CA ASP A 88 8.91 -5.12 -14.49
C ASP A 88 10.10 -4.97 -13.54
N SER A 89 10.85 -3.87 -13.68
CA SER A 89 11.98 -3.57 -12.82
C SER A 89 11.57 -3.32 -11.36
N ILE A 90 10.40 -2.73 -11.14
CA ILE A 90 9.84 -2.56 -9.79
C ILE A 90 9.44 -3.91 -9.22
N TYR A 91 8.69 -4.71 -9.98
CA TYR A 91 8.22 -6.02 -9.53
C TYR A 91 9.37 -6.94 -9.14
N LYS A 92 10.39 -7.07 -10.00
CA LYS A 92 11.60 -7.88 -9.71
C LYS A 92 12.35 -7.40 -8.47
N ARG A 93 12.43 -6.08 -8.27
CA ARG A 93 13.12 -5.50 -7.11
C ARG A 93 12.33 -5.68 -5.82
N TRP A 94 11.02 -5.57 -5.89
CA TRP A 94 10.13 -5.62 -4.72
C TRP A 94 9.79 -7.04 -4.29
N SER A 95 9.87 -7.99 -5.23
CA SER A 95 9.62 -9.41 -5.01
C SER A 95 10.75 -10.26 -5.57
N PRO A 96 11.94 -10.25 -4.93
CA PRO A 96 13.13 -10.92 -5.44
C PRO A 96 13.02 -12.46 -5.45
N THR A 97 12.12 -13.03 -4.65
CA THR A 97 11.86 -14.48 -4.56
C THR A 97 10.74 -14.95 -5.49
N TRP A 98 9.98 -14.03 -6.08
CA TRP A 98 8.90 -14.39 -7.00
C TRP A 98 9.50 -14.82 -8.35
N PRO A 99 9.21 -16.04 -8.85
CA PRO A 99 9.58 -16.46 -10.22
C PRO A 99 8.84 -15.64 -11.28
N PHE A 100 9.29 -14.40 -11.44
CA PHE A 100 8.67 -13.38 -12.27
C PHE A 100 8.73 -13.74 -13.76
N THR A 101 7.59 -13.66 -14.43
CA THR A 101 7.47 -13.70 -15.88
C THR A 101 6.88 -12.39 -16.40
N PRO A 102 7.14 -12.00 -17.67
CA PRO A 102 6.49 -10.82 -18.25
C PRO A 102 4.96 -10.85 -18.15
N ALA A 103 4.35 -12.05 -18.22
CA ALA A 103 2.90 -12.23 -18.11
C ALA A 103 2.32 -11.70 -16.79
N ASP A 104 3.10 -11.71 -15.70
CA ASP A 104 2.66 -11.24 -14.38
C ASP A 104 2.38 -9.74 -14.34
N THR A 105 2.94 -8.95 -15.25
CA THR A 105 2.72 -7.49 -15.30
C THR A 105 1.95 -7.05 -16.53
N GLU A 106 1.67 -7.91 -17.50
CA GLU A 106 1.02 -7.50 -18.75
C GLU A 106 -0.32 -6.80 -18.51
N GLN A 107 -1.17 -7.33 -17.63
CA GLN A 107 -2.44 -6.66 -17.32
C GLN A 107 -2.24 -5.31 -16.62
N VAL A 108 -1.23 -5.20 -15.75
CA VAL A 108 -0.87 -3.95 -15.06
C VAL A 108 -0.39 -2.91 -16.07
N LYS A 109 0.45 -3.31 -17.04
CA LYS A 109 0.93 -2.44 -18.12
C LYS A 109 -0.21 -1.98 -19.03
N LYS A 110 -1.16 -2.88 -19.37
CA LYS A 110 -2.37 -2.52 -20.12
C LYS A 110 -3.22 -1.48 -19.39
N THR A 111 -3.33 -1.58 -18.07
CA THR A 111 -3.99 -0.56 -17.24
C THR A 111 -3.23 0.77 -17.31
N TYR A 112 -1.90 0.77 -17.16
CA TYR A 112 -1.11 2.00 -17.28
C TYR A 112 -1.12 2.63 -18.68
N ALA A 113 -1.40 1.85 -19.73
CA ALA A 113 -1.56 2.37 -21.09
C ALA A 113 -2.88 3.15 -21.28
N GLN A 114 -3.84 3.04 -20.36
CA GLN A 114 -5.10 3.79 -20.47
C GLN A 114 -4.88 5.29 -20.24
N PRO A 115 -5.65 6.17 -20.93
CA PRO A 115 -5.55 7.61 -20.74
C PRO A 115 -5.66 8.02 -19.26
N GLY A 116 -4.68 8.78 -18.78
CA GLY A 116 -4.63 9.29 -17.41
C GLY A 116 -4.22 8.29 -16.33
N ALA A 117 -4.01 7.00 -16.65
CA ALA A 117 -3.65 6.00 -15.64
C ALA A 117 -2.25 6.23 -15.06
N VAL A 118 -1.28 6.64 -15.89
CA VAL A 118 0.07 7.02 -15.42
C VAL A 118 0.00 8.21 -14.48
N GLU A 119 -0.77 9.24 -14.85
CA GLU A 119 -1.01 10.41 -14.01
C GLU A 119 -1.70 10.05 -12.70
N GLY A 120 -2.70 9.17 -12.73
CA GLY A 120 -3.40 8.72 -11.53
C GLY A 120 -2.44 8.05 -10.54
N ALA A 121 -1.60 7.14 -11.02
CA ALA A 121 -0.64 6.45 -10.18
C ALA A 121 0.49 7.36 -9.65
N LEU A 122 1.04 8.21 -10.51
CA LEU A 122 2.02 9.22 -10.08
C LEU A 122 1.41 10.27 -9.15
N GLY A 123 0.10 10.50 -9.25
CA GLY A 123 -0.68 11.42 -8.43
C GLY A 123 -0.55 11.14 -6.94
N TYR A 124 -0.46 9.87 -6.53
CA TYR A 124 -0.18 9.51 -5.13
C TYR A 124 1.15 10.10 -4.64
N TYR A 125 2.22 9.95 -5.41
CA TYR A 125 3.55 10.45 -5.06
C TYR A 125 3.61 11.99 -5.07
N TRP A 126 2.95 12.64 -6.03
CA TRP A 126 2.90 14.10 -6.10
C TRP A 126 2.07 14.69 -4.97
N SER A 127 0.91 14.09 -4.67
CA SER A 127 0.03 14.53 -3.60
C SER A 127 0.67 14.32 -2.23
N PHE A 128 1.32 13.18 -2.01
CA PHE A 128 2.05 12.91 -0.76
C PHE A 128 3.14 13.95 -0.52
N ALA A 129 3.93 14.29 -1.55
CA ALA A 129 4.96 15.31 -1.45
C ALA A 129 4.38 16.72 -1.22
N ALA A 130 3.32 17.09 -1.94
CA ALA A 130 2.67 18.39 -1.82
C ALA A 130 2.02 18.61 -0.43
N ASN A 131 1.49 17.55 0.18
CA ASN A 131 0.79 17.61 1.46
C ASN A 131 1.65 17.30 2.68
N ARG A 132 2.98 17.22 2.54
CA ARG A 132 3.88 16.91 3.66
C ARG A 132 3.78 17.88 4.85
N ASN A 133 3.44 19.14 4.57
CA ASN A 133 3.29 20.20 5.59
C ASN A 133 1.81 20.56 5.85
N ASN A 134 0.86 19.87 5.23
CA ASN A 134 -0.56 20.13 5.42
C ASN A 134 -1.01 19.48 6.74
N GLN A 135 -1.25 20.31 7.77
CA GLN A 135 -1.53 19.82 9.13
C GLN A 135 -2.79 18.94 9.20
N GLU A 136 -3.85 19.28 8.46
CA GLU A 136 -5.09 18.49 8.44
C GLU A 136 -4.86 17.10 7.83
N VAL A 137 -4.11 17.05 6.72
CA VAL A 137 -3.74 15.77 6.09
C VAL A 137 -2.85 14.96 7.02
N GLN A 138 -1.84 15.57 7.65
CA GLN A 138 -0.95 14.87 8.56
C GLN A 138 -1.69 14.33 9.78
N LYS A 139 -2.61 15.11 10.36
CA LYS A 139 -3.43 14.69 11.50
C LYS A 139 -4.19 13.39 11.20
N VAL A 140 -4.72 13.26 9.99
CA VAL A 140 -5.39 12.03 9.53
C VAL A 140 -4.38 10.90 9.31
N LEU A 141 -3.30 11.14 8.56
CA LEU A 141 -2.34 10.09 8.17
C LEU A 141 -1.57 9.50 9.36
N VAL A 142 -1.24 10.32 10.36
CA VAL A 142 -0.51 9.87 11.55
C VAL A 142 -1.39 9.66 12.78
N GLY A 143 -2.71 9.85 12.64
CA GLY A 143 -3.70 9.51 13.67
C GLY A 143 -3.59 8.05 14.08
N LYS A 144 -3.90 7.74 15.35
CA LYS A 144 -3.94 6.34 15.78
C LYS A 144 -5.22 5.68 15.27
N THR A 145 -5.11 4.46 14.77
CA THR A 145 -6.23 3.69 14.22
C THR A 145 -6.92 2.88 15.32
N ALA A 146 -8.21 3.14 15.54
CA ALA A 146 -9.05 2.42 16.51
C ALA A 146 -9.72 1.18 15.93
N VAL A 147 -9.88 1.13 14.61
CA VAL A 147 -10.44 -0.02 13.89
C VAL A 147 -9.53 -1.25 14.07
N ALA A 148 -10.13 -2.40 14.35
CA ALA A 148 -9.40 -3.66 14.44
C ALA A 148 -8.64 -3.89 13.12
N THR A 149 -7.34 -4.19 13.21
CA THR A 149 -6.47 -4.25 12.04
C THR A 149 -5.59 -5.50 12.03
N LEU A 150 -5.57 -6.19 10.89
CA LEU A 150 -4.54 -7.16 10.54
C LEU A 150 -3.53 -6.53 9.58
N CYS A 151 -2.26 -6.64 9.90
CA CYS A 151 -1.16 -6.27 9.03
C CYS A 151 -0.48 -7.53 8.45
N ILE A 152 -0.34 -7.61 7.13
CA ILE A 152 0.30 -8.75 6.44
C ILE A 152 1.48 -8.26 5.60
N VAL A 153 2.64 -8.89 5.73
CA VAL A 153 3.83 -8.61 4.91
C VAL A 153 4.54 -9.88 4.47
N GLY A 154 5.42 -9.75 3.48
CA GLY A 154 6.39 -10.76 3.13
C GLY A 154 7.75 -10.53 3.82
N ASP A 155 8.48 -11.59 4.17
CA ASP A 155 9.83 -11.49 4.75
C ASP A 155 10.94 -11.16 3.72
N ALA A 156 10.65 -11.28 2.43
CA ALA A 156 11.56 -10.98 1.32
C ALA A 156 11.22 -9.64 0.62
N ASP A 157 10.45 -8.76 1.26
CA ASP A 157 10.04 -7.46 0.70
C ASP A 157 11.27 -6.58 0.37
N GLY A 158 11.44 -6.27 -0.91
CA GLY A 158 12.52 -5.41 -1.40
C GLY A 158 12.18 -3.91 -1.45
N ALA A 159 10.93 -3.54 -1.20
CA ALA A 159 10.43 -2.16 -1.15
C ALA A 159 10.51 -1.57 0.26
N LEU A 160 10.24 -2.38 1.29
CA LEU A 160 10.22 -1.98 2.68
C LEU A 160 11.14 -2.88 3.51
N ASP A 161 11.59 -2.41 4.67
CA ASP A 161 12.23 -3.25 5.67
C ASP A 161 11.20 -3.91 6.58
N VAL A 162 11.16 -5.25 6.63
CA VAL A 162 10.26 -5.99 7.52
C VAL A 162 10.52 -5.67 8.99
N GLU A 163 11.74 -5.26 9.34
CA GLU A 163 12.12 -4.91 10.72
C GLU A 163 11.40 -3.66 11.25
N VAL A 164 10.86 -2.80 10.38
CA VAL A 164 10.08 -1.63 10.83
C VAL A 164 8.63 -1.99 11.17
N MET A 165 8.14 -3.14 10.71
CA MET A 165 6.73 -3.53 10.83
C MET A 165 6.27 -3.84 12.26
N PRO A 166 7.05 -4.46 13.15
CA PRO A 166 6.62 -4.70 14.54
C PRO A 166 6.25 -3.40 15.30
N GLN A 167 6.88 -2.28 14.95
CA GLN A 167 6.60 -0.99 15.60
C GLN A 167 5.24 -0.42 15.21
N THR A 168 4.67 -0.87 14.10
CA THR A 168 3.35 -0.48 13.57
C THR A 168 2.26 -0.66 14.62
N SER A 169 2.39 -1.66 15.51
CA SER A 169 1.50 -1.86 16.67
C SER A 169 1.25 -0.60 17.51
N LYS A 170 2.24 0.30 17.65
CA LYS A 170 2.13 1.55 18.42
C LYS A 170 1.18 2.58 17.81
N ALA A 171 0.81 2.40 16.55
CA ALA A 171 -0.14 3.25 15.85
C ALA A 171 -1.60 2.83 16.07
N PHE A 172 -1.87 1.71 16.74
CA PHE A 172 -3.24 1.22 16.93
C PHE A 172 -3.69 1.42 18.37
N THR A 173 -4.96 1.76 18.53
CA THR A 173 -5.69 1.69 19.81
C THR A 173 -6.68 0.54 19.84
N GLY A 174 -7.08 0.03 18.67
CA GLY A 174 -7.88 -1.19 18.53
C GLY A 174 -7.04 -2.47 18.56
N SER A 175 -7.72 -3.61 18.38
CA SER A 175 -7.06 -4.91 18.22
C SER A 175 -6.11 -4.87 17.02
N TYR A 176 -4.89 -5.37 17.20
CA TYR A 176 -3.86 -5.39 16.17
C TYR A 176 -3.26 -6.79 16.06
N ALA A 177 -3.29 -7.34 14.85
CA ALA A 177 -2.61 -8.58 14.50
C ALA A 177 -1.55 -8.29 13.42
N TYR A 178 -0.47 -9.05 13.44
CA TYR A 178 0.61 -8.95 12.48
C TYR A 178 1.02 -10.33 12.01
N LYS A 179 1.14 -10.51 10.69
CA LYS A 179 1.50 -11.78 10.05
C LYS A 179 2.57 -11.54 8.99
N ILE A 180 3.50 -12.48 8.94
CA ILE A 180 4.57 -12.53 7.94
C ILE A 180 4.34 -13.79 7.12
N ILE A 181 4.40 -13.65 5.79
CA ILE A 181 4.40 -14.77 4.85
C ILE A 181 5.84 -14.99 4.41
N SER A 182 6.32 -16.24 4.50
CA SER A 182 7.72 -16.54 4.21
C SER A 182 8.01 -16.67 2.71
N GLN A 183 9.19 -16.24 2.30
CA GLN A 183 9.70 -16.20 0.93
C GLN A 183 8.82 -15.38 -0.03
N VAL A 184 8.16 -14.36 0.52
CA VAL A 184 7.27 -13.47 -0.22
C VAL A 184 7.80 -12.04 -0.15
N GLY A 185 7.72 -11.36 -1.28
CA GLY A 185 8.06 -9.95 -1.40
C GLY A 185 6.91 -9.02 -1.07
N HIS A 186 6.84 -7.95 -1.87
CA HIS A 186 5.92 -6.84 -1.63
C HIS A 186 4.47 -7.11 -2.04
N PHE A 187 4.18 -8.19 -2.79
CA PHE A 187 2.82 -8.49 -3.26
C PHE A 187 2.29 -9.82 -2.69
N PRO A 188 2.07 -9.96 -1.36
CA PRO A 188 1.67 -11.25 -0.78
C PRO A 188 0.44 -11.88 -1.41
N HIS A 189 -0.57 -11.07 -1.72
CA HIS A 189 -1.82 -11.48 -2.37
C HIS A 189 -1.62 -12.01 -3.80
N ARG A 190 -0.49 -11.73 -4.46
CA ARG A 190 -0.15 -12.22 -5.79
C ARG A 190 0.86 -13.36 -5.77
N GLU A 191 1.81 -13.31 -4.83
CA GLU A 191 2.93 -14.25 -4.76
C GLU A 191 2.51 -15.56 -4.09
N LYS A 192 1.65 -15.49 -3.06
CA LYS A 192 1.07 -16.66 -2.38
C LYS A 192 -0.40 -16.43 -2.06
N PRO A 193 -1.28 -16.46 -3.09
CA PRO A 193 -2.68 -16.09 -2.94
C PRO A 193 -3.43 -16.95 -1.92
N ASP A 194 -3.17 -18.26 -1.87
CA ASP A 194 -3.87 -19.18 -0.96
C ASP A 194 -3.48 -18.94 0.50
N GLU A 195 -2.18 -18.77 0.79
CA GLU A 195 -1.68 -18.46 2.14
C GLU A 195 -2.18 -17.09 2.60
N PHE A 196 -2.14 -16.08 1.72
CA PHE A 196 -2.70 -14.76 1.97
C PHE A 196 -4.21 -14.82 2.28
N ALA A 197 -4.99 -15.52 1.43
CA ALA A 197 -6.42 -15.65 1.59
C ALA A 197 -6.78 -16.37 2.89
N ALA A 198 -6.06 -17.42 3.27
CA ALA A 198 -6.27 -18.12 4.54
C ALA A 198 -6.07 -17.19 5.75
N LEU A 199 -4.98 -16.41 5.77
CA LEU A 199 -4.73 -15.43 6.85
C LEU A 199 -5.83 -14.36 6.94
N VAL A 200 -6.29 -13.86 5.79
CA VAL A 200 -7.39 -12.90 5.74
C VAL A 200 -8.66 -13.53 6.28
N LEU A 201 -9.08 -14.68 5.73
CA LEU A 201 -10.33 -15.35 6.11
C LEU A 201 -10.36 -15.72 7.59
N ASP A 202 -9.24 -16.17 8.16
CA ASP A 202 -9.17 -16.49 9.59
C ASP A 202 -9.33 -15.25 10.46
N TYR A 203 -8.74 -14.12 10.05
CA TYR A 203 -8.96 -12.84 10.72
C TYR A 203 -10.39 -12.32 10.56
N LEU A 204 -11.04 -12.55 9.41
CA LEU A 204 -12.43 -12.13 9.22
C LEU A 204 -13.40 -12.86 10.15
N LYS A 205 -13.06 -14.05 10.66
CA LYS A 205 -13.89 -14.83 11.59
C LYS A 205 -13.80 -14.38 13.06
N THR A 206 -12.81 -13.57 13.44
CA THR A 206 -12.60 -13.15 14.85
C THR A 206 -13.54 -12.04 15.30
#